data_AF-A0A3C0FL90-F1
#
_entry.id   AF-A0A3C0FL90-F1
#
_cell.length_a   1.000
_cell.length_b   1.000
_cell.length_c   1.000
_cell.angle_alpha   90.00
_cell.angle_beta   90.00
_cell.angle_gamma   90.00
#
_symmetry.space_group_name_H-M   'P 1'
#
loop_
_entity.id
_entity.type
_entity.pdbx_description
1 polymer ?
#
loop_
_entity_poly.entity_id
_entity_poly.type
_entity_poly.pdbx_seq_one_letter_code
_entity_poly.pdbx_strand_id
1 'polypeptide(L)'
;ETLRWVTQSLKYVDHKLQNDPDANEVFLEILTQRDSPDVALRKMNEAGVLGRFIPDFGRVVAQMQYDMYHTYTVDEHTIRAIGILNQIESGELAEDAPVATRIMGQVISRRVLYVAVLLHDIAKGRGG
;
A
#
# COMPACT_ATOMS: atom_id res chain seq x y z
N GLU A 1 8.85 -17.36 11.56
CA GLU A 1 7.82 -18.22 12.18
C GLU A 1 6.46 -17.52 12.30
N THR A 2 6.42 -16.27 12.78
CA THR A 2 5.20 -15.47 12.97
C THR A 2 4.35 -15.27 11.70
N LEU A 3 4.93 -14.91 10.56
CA LEU A 3 4.17 -14.69 9.31
C LEU A 3 3.40 -15.94 8.86
N ARG A 4 3.99 -17.13 9.06
CA ARG A 4 3.34 -18.41 8.74
C ARG A 4 2.06 -18.62 9.56
N TRP A 5 2.09 -18.27 10.85
CA TRP A 5 0.93 -18.36 11.73
C TRP A 5 -0.18 -17.37 11.32
N VAL A 6 0.22 -16.17 10.88
CA VAL A 6 -0.72 -15.18 10.32
C VAL A 6 -1.38 -15.72 9.06
N THR A 7 -0.60 -16.28 8.12
CA THR A 7 -1.15 -16.88 6.89
C THR A 7 -2.13 -18.02 7.18
N GLN A 8 -1.85 -18.87 8.17
CA GLN A 8 -2.77 -19.93 8.60
C GLN A 8 -4.06 -19.41 9.25
N SER A 9 -4.06 -18.15 9.69
CA SER A 9 -5.16 -17.49 10.40
C SER A 9 -5.96 -16.54 9.50
N LEU A 10 -5.67 -16.47 8.20
CA LEU A 10 -6.35 -15.56 7.24
C LEU A 10 -7.87 -15.74 7.17
N LYS A 11 -8.39 -16.88 7.62
CA LYS A 11 -9.85 -17.11 7.74
C LYS A 11 -10.56 -16.10 8.64
N TYR A 12 -9.84 -15.47 9.59
CA TYR A 12 -10.37 -14.42 10.45
C TYR A 12 -10.37 -13.03 9.79
N VAL A 13 -9.68 -12.87 8.65
CA VAL A 13 -9.81 -11.70 7.78
C VAL A 13 -11.01 -11.97 6.86
N ASP A 14 -12.20 -11.77 7.42
CA ASP A 14 -13.48 -12.00 6.77
C ASP A 14 -14.23 -10.67 6.53
N HIS A 15 -15.44 -10.78 5.99
CA HIS A 15 -16.28 -9.61 5.71
C HIS A 15 -16.64 -8.82 6.98
N LYS A 16 -16.68 -9.46 8.16
CA LYS A 16 -16.94 -8.75 9.41
C LYS A 16 -15.78 -7.83 9.73
N LEU A 17 -14.54 -8.33 9.64
CA LEU A 17 -13.35 -7.52 9.88
C LEU A 17 -13.17 -6.41 8.83
N GLN A 18 -13.47 -6.70 7.55
CA GLN A 18 -13.37 -5.70 6.46
C GLN A 18 -14.32 -4.51 6.65
N ASN A 19 -15.49 -4.73 7.28
CA ASN A 19 -16.48 -3.68 7.53
C ASN A 19 -16.41 -3.12 8.96
N ASP A 20 -15.42 -3.55 9.75
CA ASP A 20 -15.19 -3.04 11.09
C ASP A 20 -14.53 -1.65 11.01
N PRO A 21 -15.17 -0.59 11.53
CA PRO A 21 -14.61 0.77 11.48
C PRO A 21 -13.28 0.87 12.26
N ASP A 22 -13.12 0.14 13.36
CA ASP A 22 -11.90 0.20 14.17
C ASP A 22 -10.74 -0.47 13.41
N ALA A 23 -11.01 -1.58 12.72
CA ALA A 23 -10.01 -2.24 11.87
C ALA A 23 -9.58 -1.35 10.70
N ASN A 24 -10.52 -0.62 10.11
CA ASN A 24 -10.25 0.32 9.02
C ASN A 24 -9.44 1.54 9.48
N GLU A 25 -9.69 2.05 10.69
CA GLU A 25 -8.86 3.10 11.29
C GLU A 25 -7.43 2.61 11.54
N VAL A 26 -7.25 1.42 12.13
CA VAL A 26 -5.92 0.81 12.32
C VAL A 26 -5.20 0.62 11.00
N PHE A 27 -5.90 0.17 9.95
CA PHE A 27 -5.31 0.06 8.62
C PHE A 27 -4.82 1.42 8.09
N LEU A 28 -5.60 2.48 8.29
CA LEU A 28 -5.25 3.82 7.84
C LEU A 28 -4.09 4.41 8.65
N GLU A 29 -3.97 4.06 9.94
CA GLU A 29 -2.78 4.36 10.74
C GLU A 29 -1.54 3.67 10.19
N ILE A 30 -1.62 2.37 9.86
CA ILE A 30 -0.51 1.61 9.24
C ILE A 30 -0.12 2.23 7.89
N LEU A 31 -1.09 2.46 7.01
CA LEU A 31 -0.87 3.04 5.69
C LEU A 31 -0.19 4.40 5.76
N THR A 32 -0.55 5.19 6.78
CA THR A 32 -0.07 6.56 6.96
C THR A 32 1.01 6.64 8.05
N GLN A 33 1.65 5.54 8.44
CA GLN A 33 2.74 5.61 9.41
C GLN A 33 3.86 6.53 8.89
N ARG A 34 4.50 7.31 9.77
CA ARG A 34 5.58 8.23 9.37
C ARG A 34 6.91 7.52 9.13
N ASP A 35 7.10 6.37 9.77
CA ASP A 35 8.32 5.57 9.68
C ASP A 35 8.05 4.33 8.83
N SER A 36 8.47 4.38 7.56
CA SER A 36 8.52 3.23 6.64
C SER A 36 7.21 2.41 6.56
N PRO A 37 6.07 3.02 6.18
CA PRO A 37 4.78 2.33 6.07
C PRO A 37 4.82 1.15 5.08
N ASP A 38 5.68 1.23 4.06
CA ASP A 38 5.90 0.18 3.07
C ASP A 38 6.40 -1.13 3.69
N VAL A 39 7.17 -1.09 4.78
CA VAL A 39 7.68 -2.29 5.46
C VAL A 39 6.53 -3.07 6.11
N ALA A 40 5.60 -2.39 6.77
CA ALA A 40 4.42 -3.01 7.36
C ALA A 40 3.48 -3.56 6.27
N LEU A 41 3.21 -2.76 5.23
CA LEU A 41 2.38 -3.17 4.10
C LEU A 41 2.94 -4.38 3.35
N ARG A 42 4.27 -4.44 3.16
CA ARG A 42 4.96 -5.58 2.55
C ARG A 42 4.77 -6.85 3.35
N LYS A 43 4.96 -6.79 4.68
CA LYS A 43 4.69 -7.94 5.56
C LYS A 43 3.23 -8.38 5.52
N MET A 44 2.29 -7.43 5.46
CA MET A 44 0.86 -7.75 5.31
C MET A 44 0.57 -8.40 3.95
N ASN A 45 1.24 -7.95 2.89
CA ASN A 45 1.10 -8.52 1.55
C ASN A 45 1.67 -9.94 1.48
N GLU A 46 2.90 -10.15 1.96
CA GLU A 46 3.58 -11.45 2.05
C GLU A 46 2.78 -12.47 2.86
N ALA A 47 2.13 -12.02 3.94
CA ALA A 47 1.27 -12.88 4.76
C ALA A 47 -0.11 -13.17 4.13
N GLY A 48 -0.48 -12.49 3.05
CA GLY A 48 -1.79 -12.55 2.40
C GLY A 48 -2.88 -11.70 3.07
N VAL A 49 -2.55 -10.97 4.15
CA VAL A 49 -3.49 -10.13 4.90
C VAL A 49 -3.97 -8.98 4.04
N LEU A 50 -3.07 -8.28 3.35
CA LEU A 50 -3.41 -7.06 2.61
C LEU A 50 -4.43 -7.33 1.49
N GLY A 51 -4.18 -8.35 0.66
CA GLY A 51 -5.11 -8.74 -0.42
C GLY A 51 -6.43 -9.32 0.11
N ARG A 52 -6.43 -9.91 1.30
CA ARG A 52 -7.65 -10.40 1.94
C ARG A 52 -8.44 -9.27 2.62
N PHE A 53 -7.77 -8.26 3.16
CA PHE A 53 -8.38 -7.10 3.81
C PHE A 53 -8.94 -6.11 2.78
N ILE A 54 -8.27 -5.94 1.63
CA ILE A 54 -8.72 -5.13 0.50
C ILE A 54 -8.89 -6.03 -0.72
N PRO A 55 -10.08 -6.61 -0.95
CA PRO A 55 -10.30 -7.57 -2.03
C PRO A 55 -9.96 -7.02 -3.43
N ASP A 56 -10.17 -5.71 -3.65
CA ASP A 56 -9.77 -5.05 -4.90
C ASP A 56 -8.25 -5.11 -5.12
N PHE A 57 -7.47 -4.88 -4.06
CA PHE A 57 -6.01 -5.00 -4.10
C PHE A 57 -5.59 -6.46 -4.27
N GLY A 58 -6.27 -7.40 -3.59
CA GLY A 58 -6.03 -8.83 -3.71
C GLY A 58 -6.15 -9.37 -5.14
N ARG A 59 -6.88 -8.70 -6.03
CA ARG A 59 -6.99 -9.07 -7.45
C ARG A 59 -5.75 -8.68 -8.27
N VAL A 60 -4.97 -7.69 -7.84
CA VAL A 60 -3.74 -7.25 -8.51
C VAL A 60 -2.47 -7.84 -7.90
N VAL A 61 -2.57 -8.53 -6.77
CA VAL A 61 -1.47 -9.27 -6.13
C VAL A 61 -0.88 -10.31 -7.10
N ALA A 62 0.45 -10.36 -7.16
CA ALA A 62 1.22 -11.25 -8.05
C ALA A 62 0.91 -11.09 -9.56
N GLN A 63 0.20 -10.04 -9.98
CA GLN A 63 0.08 -9.71 -11.40
C GLN A 63 1.37 -9.04 -11.87
N MET A 64 2.18 -9.81 -12.61
CA MET A 64 3.28 -9.26 -13.40
C MET A 64 2.70 -8.50 -14.60
N GLN A 65 3.01 -7.21 -14.72
CA GLN A 65 2.80 -6.50 -15.98
C GLN A 65 4.03 -6.73 -16.85
N TYR A 66 3.89 -7.52 -17.91
CA TYR A 66 4.95 -7.68 -18.90
C TYR A 66 4.96 -6.46 -19.83
N ASP A 67 5.57 -5.37 -19.40
CA ASP A 67 6.05 -4.31 -20.28
C ASP A 67 7.44 -3.81 -19.84
N MET A 68 8.11 -3.04 -20.70
CA MET A 68 9.50 -2.58 -20.51
C MET A 68 9.73 -1.70 -19.25
N TYR A 69 8.67 -1.30 -18.54
CA TYR A 69 8.73 -0.39 -17.39
C TYR A 69 8.33 -1.04 -16.05
N HIS A 70 7.83 -2.29 -16.06
CA HIS A 70 7.35 -2.97 -14.84
C HIS A 70 8.27 -4.12 -14.43
N THR A 71 9.34 -3.76 -13.71
CA THR A 71 10.25 -4.74 -13.06
C THR A 71 9.62 -5.39 -11.82
N TYR A 72 8.49 -4.88 -11.33
CA TYR A 72 7.79 -5.34 -10.13
C TYR A 72 6.35 -5.77 -10.45
N THR A 73 5.81 -6.72 -9.69
CA THR A 73 4.37 -7.01 -9.69
C THR A 73 3.58 -5.78 -9.22
N VAL A 74 2.31 -5.64 -9.63
CA VAL A 74 1.50 -4.43 -9.36
C VAL A 74 1.40 -4.11 -7.85
N ASP A 75 1.24 -5.13 -7.02
CA ASP A 75 1.25 -5.00 -5.56
C ASP A 75 2.59 -4.44 -5.05
N GLU A 76 3.70 -4.99 -5.52
CA GLU A 76 5.04 -4.56 -5.10
C GLU A 76 5.40 -3.16 -5.59
N HIS A 77 4.97 -2.81 -6.80
CA HIS A 77 5.05 -1.45 -7.32
C HIS A 77 4.28 -0.48 -6.42
N THR A 78 3.03 -0.81 -6.08
CA THR A 78 2.17 0.04 -5.25
C THR A 78 2.75 0.24 -3.84
N ILE A 79 3.24 -0.83 -3.21
CA ILE A 79 3.86 -0.74 -1.88
C ILE A 79 5.13 0.11 -1.92
N ARG A 80 5.96 -0.03 -2.97
CA ARG A 80 7.14 0.80 -3.17
C ARG A 80 6.79 2.28 -3.39
N ALA A 81 5.71 2.56 -4.13
CA ALA A 81 5.24 3.93 -4.34
C ALA A 81 4.86 4.61 -3.01
N ILE A 82 4.24 3.87 -2.07
CA ILE A 82 3.97 4.36 -0.71
C ILE A 82 5.28 4.66 0.05
N GLY A 83 6.30 3.81 -0.08
CA GLY A 83 7.62 4.06 0.50
C GLY A 83 8.26 5.33 -0.05
N ILE A 84 8.27 5.50 -1.37
CA ILE A 84 8.79 6.71 -2.03
C ILE A 84 8.01 7.96 -1.58
N LEU A 85 6.68 7.88 -1.51
CA LEU A 85 5.85 8.98 -1.01
C LEU A 85 6.27 9.40 0.41
N ASN A 86 6.54 8.42 1.28
CA ASN A 86 7.01 8.68 2.64
C ASN A 86 8.40 9.35 2.67
N GLN A 87 9.32 8.95 1.79
CA GLN A 87 10.64 9.58 1.67
C GLN A 87 10.58 11.01 1.10
N ILE A 88 9.65 11.28 0.18
CA ILE A 88 9.36 12.64 -0.27
C ILE A 88 8.82 13.47 0.91
N GLU A 89 7.93 12.89 1.71
CA GLU A 89 7.36 13.57 2.88
C GLU A 89 8.39 13.86 3.97
N SER A 90 9.32 12.93 4.23
CA SER A 90 10.40 13.13 5.21
C SER A 90 11.52 14.04 4.71
N GLY A 91 11.52 14.39 3.41
CA GLY A 91 12.53 15.22 2.78
C GLY A 91 13.80 14.47 2.37
N GLU A 92 13.85 13.15 2.53
CA GLU A 92 14.97 12.30 2.10
C GLU A 92 15.24 12.41 0.60
N LEU A 93 14.20 12.66 -0.21
CA LEU A 93 14.32 12.84 -1.66
C LEU A 93 14.30 14.31 -2.09
N ALA A 94 14.80 15.22 -1.27
CA ALA A 94 14.88 16.64 -1.62
C ALA A 94 15.77 16.91 -2.86
N GLU A 95 16.83 16.12 -3.07
CA GLU A 95 17.73 16.27 -4.23
C GLU A 95 17.14 15.63 -5.50
N ASP A 96 16.58 14.42 -5.37
CA ASP A 96 16.02 13.66 -6.50
C ASP A 96 14.62 14.15 -6.93
N ALA A 97 13.82 14.63 -5.99
CA ALA A 97 12.43 15.07 -6.20
C ALA A 97 12.13 16.47 -5.60
N PRO A 98 12.91 17.52 -5.95
CA PRO A 98 12.88 18.82 -5.27
C PRO A 98 11.55 19.57 -5.38
N VAL A 99 10.76 19.31 -6.43
CA VAL A 99 9.44 19.92 -6.58
C VAL A 99 8.42 19.21 -5.70
N ALA A 100 8.35 17.87 -5.78
CA ALA A 100 7.41 17.07 -5.00
C ALA A 100 7.63 17.27 -3.49
N THR A 101 8.88 17.23 -3.04
CA THR A 101 9.26 17.46 -1.64
C THR A 101 8.83 18.85 -1.15
N ARG A 102 8.99 19.88 -2.00
CA ARG A 102 8.62 21.26 -1.66
C ARG A 102 7.11 21.47 -1.54
N ILE A 103 6.31 20.84 -2.40
CA ILE A 103 4.85 21.00 -2.41
C ILE A 103 4.14 20.03 -1.47
N MET A 104 4.82 18.99 -0.96
CA MET A 104 4.21 18.00 -0.06
C MET A 104 3.53 18.65 1.15
N GLY A 105 4.15 19.68 1.74
CA GLY A 105 3.57 20.41 2.87
C GLY A 105 2.31 21.23 2.53
N GLN A 106 1.96 21.37 1.25
CA GLN A 106 0.77 22.08 0.77
C GLN A 106 -0.43 21.13 0.57
N VAL A 107 -0.24 19.83 0.75
CA VAL A 107 -1.30 18.83 0.59
C VAL A 107 -2.34 19.00 1.70
N ILE A 108 -3.61 19.16 1.29
CA ILE A 108 -4.74 19.40 2.22
C ILE A 108 -4.96 18.21 3.15
N SER A 109 -4.87 16.99 2.62
CA SER A 109 -5.05 15.77 3.40
C SER A 109 -4.03 14.71 3.03
N ARG A 110 -3.10 14.49 3.95
CA ARG A 110 -2.11 13.42 3.86
C ARG A 110 -2.77 12.05 3.74
N ARG A 111 -3.80 11.78 4.55
CA ARG A 111 -4.52 10.50 4.52
C ARG A 111 -5.12 10.23 3.15
N VAL A 112 -5.73 11.25 2.52
CA VAL A 112 -6.28 11.11 1.16
C VAL A 112 -5.18 10.83 0.15
N LEU A 113 -4.03 11.51 0.24
CA LEU A 113 -2.90 11.29 -0.68
C LEU A 113 -2.38 9.84 -0.60
N TYR A 114 -2.16 9.33 0.60
CA TYR A 114 -1.69 7.95 0.80
C TYR A 114 -2.70 6.92 0.30
N VAL A 115 -4.00 7.13 0.55
CA VAL A 115 -5.06 6.28 0.00
C VAL A 115 -5.10 6.36 -1.53
N ALA A 116 -4.95 7.56 -2.12
CA ALA A 116 -4.90 7.72 -3.57
C ALA A 116 -3.72 6.95 -4.19
N VAL A 117 -2.54 7.01 -3.58
CA VAL A 117 -1.38 6.23 -4.03
C VAL A 117 -1.60 4.73 -3.83
N LEU A 118 -2.26 4.27 -2.77
CA LEU A 118 -2.60 2.85 -2.63
C LEU A 118 -3.54 2.37 -3.75
N LEU A 119 -4.47 3.22 -4.20
CA LEU A 119 -5.49 2.86 -5.18
C LEU A 119 -5.10 3.15 -6.64
N HIS A 120 -3.99 3.86 -6.89
CA HIS A 120 -3.67 4.42 -8.21
C HIS A 120 -3.62 3.39 -9.35
N ASP A 121 -3.24 2.15 -9.02
CA ASP A 121 -3.05 1.05 -9.96
C ASP A 121 -4.04 -0.11 -9.73
N ILE A 122 -5.02 0.04 -8.84
CA ILE A 122 -5.92 -1.04 -8.40
C ILE A 122 -6.85 -1.57 -9.50
N ALA A 123 -7.01 -0.82 -10.59
CA ALA A 123 -7.85 -1.20 -11.72
C ALA A 123 -7.10 -1.96 -12.83
N LYS A 124 -5.77 -2.11 -12.72
CA LYS A 124 -4.97 -2.86 -13.71
C LYS A 124 -5.46 -4.32 -13.79
N GLY A 125 -5.47 -4.87 -15.00
CA GLY A 125 -5.95 -6.24 -15.25
C GLY A 125 -7.48 -6.41 -15.32
N ARG A 126 -8.27 -5.34 -15.25
CA ARG A 126 -9.75 -5.38 -15.36
C ARG A 126 -10.31 -5.35 -16.79
N GLY A 127 -9.48 -5.47 -17.82
CA GLY A 127 -9.94 -5.64 -19.21
C GLY A 127 -10.40 -4.39 -19.96
N GLY A 128 -10.58 -3.25 -19.28
CA GLY A 128 -11.15 -2.04 -19.89
C GLY A 128 -12.66 -2.12 -20.04
#